data_AF-A0AAN8VGM1-F1
#
_entry.id   AF-A0AAN8VGM1-F1
#
_cell.length_a   1.000
_cell.length_b   1.000
_cell.length_c   1.000
_cell.angle_alpha   90.00
_cell.angle_beta   90.00
_cell.angle_gamma   90.00
#
_symmetry.space_group_name_H-M   'P 1'
#
loop_
_entity.id
_entity.type
_entity.pdbx_description
1 polymer ?
#
loop_
_entity_poly.entity_id
_entity_poly.type
_entity_poly.pdbx_seq_one_letter_code
_entity_poly.pdbx_strand_id
1 'polypeptide(L)'
;MRTLAAQLATYLCRRKPGNVQSHRFSSLNGGRDELSLEEDAERKIGLMLKLLLAGTAATTGASRLAHFAIDDERRMKIVEMCGAQELVNMLGNAKDEKTRKEALKALAALAPSVLKPAQTIADDAVGALHHAGAVSIVKFTPNSLEDAEFLKYKSTLLKRFQELRYD
;
A
#
# COMPACT_ATOMS: atom_id res chain seq x y z
N MET A 1 0.83 7.70 33.26
CA MET A 1 0.25 7.21 31.99
C MET A 1 0.22 8.33 30.94
N ARG A 2 1.36 8.70 30.34
CA ARG A 2 1.41 9.68 29.23
C ARG A 2 2.65 9.43 28.34
N THR A 3 2.64 8.35 27.57
CA THR A 3 3.75 8.02 26.65
C THR A 3 3.27 7.43 25.31
N LEU A 4 2.04 7.75 24.87
CA LEU A 4 1.48 7.26 23.60
C LEU A 4 0.99 8.36 22.63
N ALA A 5 1.28 9.63 22.93
CA ALA A 5 0.93 10.73 22.01
C ALA A 5 2.12 11.26 21.19
N ALA A 6 3.36 10.89 21.55
CA ALA A 6 4.56 11.44 20.92
C ALA A 6 4.97 10.73 19.62
N GLN A 7 4.50 9.49 19.37
CA GLN A 7 4.88 8.73 18.17
C GLN A 7 3.99 9.01 16.95
N LEU A 8 2.76 9.53 17.14
CA LEU A 8 1.89 9.93 16.02
C LEU A 8 2.21 11.33 15.48
N ALA A 9 2.88 12.17 16.27
CA ALA A 9 3.24 13.52 15.87
C ALA A 9 4.42 13.56 14.87
N THR A 10 5.30 12.55 14.90
CA THR A 10 6.50 12.52 14.06
C THR A 10 6.19 12.29 12.58
N TYR A 11 5.06 11.65 12.27
CA TYR A 11 4.69 11.30 10.90
C TYR A 11 3.77 12.33 10.21
N LEU A 12 3.14 13.26 10.95
CA LEU A 12 2.11 14.12 10.37
C LEU A 12 2.57 15.51 9.90
N CYS A 13 3.72 16.06 10.30
CA CYS A 13 4.04 17.46 9.97
C CYS A 13 5.55 17.79 9.88
N ARG A 14 6.31 17.18 8.96
CA ARG A 14 7.57 17.80 8.49
C ARG A 14 7.41 18.41 7.10
N ARG A 15 6.52 19.40 7.00
CA ARG A 15 6.44 20.34 5.88
C ARG A 15 7.42 21.49 6.16
N LYS A 16 8.66 21.40 5.65
CA LYS A 16 9.51 22.59 5.50
C LYS A 16 9.17 23.26 4.16
N PRO A 17 8.88 24.57 4.10
CA PRO A 17 8.84 25.29 2.83
C PRO A 17 10.29 25.67 2.49
N GLY A 18 10.77 25.23 1.32
CA GLY A 18 12.16 25.44 0.95
C GLY A 18 12.37 25.26 -0.54
N ASN A 19 12.16 26.36 -1.25
CA ASN A 19 12.70 26.77 -2.55
C ASN A 19 12.64 25.79 -3.74
N VAL A 20 11.96 26.24 -4.80
CA VAL A 20 12.05 25.68 -6.15
C VAL A 20 13.50 25.80 -6.62
N GLN A 21 14.16 24.66 -6.85
CA GLN A 21 15.36 24.60 -7.66
C GLN A 21 15.24 23.42 -8.60
N SER A 22 14.93 23.73 -9.86
CA SER A 22 15.04 22.81 -10.99
C SER A 22 16.51 22.43 -11.22
N HIS A 23 16.71 21.34 -11.96
CA HIS A 23 18.00 20.73 -12.34
C HIS A 23 18.56 19.76 -11.28
N ARG A 24 18.94 18.51 -11.55
CA ARG A 24 19.41 17.88 -12.79
C ARG A 24 19.05 16.38 -12.79
N PHE A 25 18.89 15.84 -13.99
CA PHE A 25 19.04 14.43 -14.28
C PHE A 25 20.45 13.94 -13.93
N SER A 26 20.53 12.64 -13.61
CA SER A 26 21.71 11.74 -13.57
C SER A 26 22.53 11.70 -12.26
N SER A 27 22.63 10.52 -11.63
CA SER A 27 23.86 9.71 -11.67
C SER A 27 23.67 8.36 -10.96
N LEU A 28 24.22 7.33 -11.60
CA LEU A 28 24.46 5.98 -11.11
C LEU A 28 25.48 5.92 -9.95
N ASN A 29 25.45 4.75 -9.31
CA ASN A 29 26.52 3.98 -8.67
C ASN A 29 26.78 4.16 -7.16
N GLY A 30 26.48 3.09 -6.42
CA GLY A 30 27.57 2.19 -6.02
C GLY A 30 27.88 2.16 -4.53
N GLY A 31 27.54 1.03 -3.90
CA GLY A 31 28.38 0.46 -2.84
C GLY A 31 27.76 0.40 -1.45
N ARG A 32 27.22 -0.80 -1.16
CA ARG A 32 27.24 -1.51 0.13
C ARG A 32 26.47 -0.88 1.29
N ASP A 33 25.56 -1.69 1.83
CA ASP A 33 25.24 -1.91 3.25
C ASP A 33 23.75 -2.28 3.28
N GLU A 34 23.40 -3.47 3.77
CA GLU A 34 22.00 -3.96 3.78
C GLU A 34 21.04 -2.96 4.47
N LEU A 35 21.55 -2.16 5.42
CA LEU A 35 20.83 -1.05 6.07
C LEU A 35 20.48 0.10 5.11
N SER A 36 21.32 0.37 4.10
CA SER A 36 21.06 1.43 3.10
C SER A 36 19.95 1.04 2.12
N LEU A 37 19.77 -0.26 1.87
CA LEU A 37 18.70 -0.78 1.02
C LEU A 37 17.34 -0.71 1.72
N GLU A 38 17.31 -0.94 3.03
CA GLU A 38 16.10 -0.79 3.84
C GLU A 38 15.67 0.69 3.95
N GLU A 39 16.61 1.60 4.23
CA GLU A 39 16.28 3.03 4.31
C GLU A 39 15.86 3.61 2.94
N ASP A 40 16.45 3.13 1.83
CA ASP A 40 15.99 3.49 0.48
C ASP A 40 14.58 2.95 0.21
N ALA A 41 14.27 1.72 0.65
CA ALA A 41 12.93 1.16 0.56
C ALA A 41 11.90 2.01 1.34
N GLU A 42 12.21 2.43 2.56
CA GLU A 42 11.37 3.32 3.36
C GLU A 42 11.14 4.67 2.66
N ARG A 43 12.21 5.31 2.18
CA ARG A 43 12.12 6.60 1.47
C ARG A 43 11.27 6.46 0.22
N LYS A 44 11.41 5.35 -0.51
CA LYS A 44 10.69 5.07 -1.75
C LYS A 44 9.21 4.76 -1.49
N ILE A 45 8.90 3.93 -0.49
CA ILE A 45 7.52 3.67 -0.05
C ILE A 45 6.90 4.99 0.44
N GLY A 46 7.60 5.77 1.26
CA GLY A 46 7.11 7.05 1.77
C GLY A 46 6.84 8.06 0.67
N LEU A 47 7.67 8.08 -0.38
CA LEU A 47 7.43 8.89 -1.56
C LEU A 47 6.19 8.42 -2.33
N MET A 48 5.96 7.11 -2.47
CA MET A 48 4.75 6.57 -3.08
C MET A 48 3.49 6.88 -2.27
N LEU A 49 3.52 6.71 -0.95
CA LEU A 49 2.39 7.03 -0.07
C LEU A 49 2.04 8.53 -0.11
N LYS A 50 3.05 9.41 -0.19
CA LYS A 50 2.83 10.84 -0.42
C LYS A 50 2.08 11.12 -1.74
N LEU A 51 2.33 10.34 -2.79
CA LEU A 51 1.60 10.48 -4.06
C LEU A 51 0.14 10.01 -3.94
N LEU A 52 -0.14 9.00 -3.11
CA LEU A 52 -1.51 8.57 -2.80
C LEU A 52 -2.27 9.70 -2.08
N LEU A 53 -1.63 10.33 -1.10
CA LEU A 53 -2.25 11.37 -0.27
C LEU A 53 -2.43 12.71 -1.02
N ALA A 54 -1.50 13.04 -1.92
CA ALA A 54 -1.56 14.28 -2.71
C ALA A 54 -2.64 14.25 -3.81
N GLY A 55 -3.26 13.11 -4.08
CA GLY A 55 -4.43 12.94 -4.95
C GLY A 55 -4.17 13.01 -6.46
N THR A 56 -3.20 13.81 -6.92
CA THR A 56 -2.94 14.03 -8.37
C THR A 56 -2.22 12.88 -9.07
N ALA A 57 -1.46 12.06 -8.34
CA ALA A 57 -0.70 10.93 -8.89
C ALA A 57 -1.07 9.59 -8.22
N ALA A 58 -2.26 9.54 -7.61
CA ALA A 58 -2.77 8.40 -6.84
C ALA A 58 -2.73 7.07 -7.61
N THR A 59 -3.16 7.08 -8.88
CA THR A 59 -3.13 5.91 -9.78
C THR A 59 -1.72 5.34 -9.94
N THR A 60 -0.76 6.21 -10.26
CA THR A 60 0.65 5.84 -10.46
C THR A 60 1.29 5.40 -9.15
N GLY A 61 0.95 6.04 -8.03
CA GLY A 61 1.41 5.66 -6.70
C GLY A 61 0.98 4.24 -6.34
N ALA A 62 -0.30 3.91 -6.52
CA ALA A 62 -0.85 2.60 -6.20
C ALA A 62 -0.22 1.50 -7.07
N SER A 63 -0.13 1.75 -8.37
CA SER A 63 0.48 0.82 -9.32
C SER A 63 1.94 0.52 -8.97
N ARG A 64 2.74 1.56 -8.69
CA ARG A 64 4.15 1.41 -8.31
C ARG A 64 4.32 0.68 -6.98
N LEU A 65 3.44 0.94 -6.03
CA LEU A 65 3.46 0.30 -4.72
C LEU A 65 3.10 -1.19 -4.83
N ALA A 66 2.15 -1.56 -5.70
CA ALA A 66 1.85 -2.94 -6.05
C ALA A 66 3.08 -3.66 -6.63
N HIS A 67 3.81 -2.99 -7.55
CA HIS A 67 5.05 -3.51 -8.12
C HIS A 67 6.21 -3.56 -7.13
N PHE A 68 6.17 -2.81 -6.04
CA PHE A 68 7.19 -2.85 -4.99
C PHE A 68 6.95 -4.00 -3.99
N ALA A 69 5.69 -4.42 -3.83
CA ALA A 69 5.25 -5.49 -2.93
C ALA A 69 5.56 -6.92 -3.43
N ILE A 70 6.75 -7.13 -4.02
CA ILE A 70 7.18 -8.44 -4.55
C ILE A 70 7.60 -9.38 -3.42
N ASP A 71 8.37 -8.89 -2.45
CA ASP A 71 8.94 -9.68 -1.35
C ASP A 71 8.09 -9.55 -0.07
N ASP A 72 8.07 -10.59 0.77
CA ASP A 72 7.34 -10.59 2.05
C ASP A 72 7.82 -9.47 2.99
N GLU A 73 9.13 -9.21 3.02
CA GLU A 73 9.73 -8.14 3.82
C GLU A 73 9.25 -6.75 3.36
N ARG A 74 9.24 -6.51 2.04
CA ARG A 74 8.74 -5.25 1.47
C ARG A 74 7.24 -5.09 1.71
N ARG A 75 6.46 -6.17 1.67
CA ARG A 75 5.02 -6.16 2.01
C ARG A 75 4.81 -5.69 3.44
N MET A 76 5.55 -6.24 4.40
CA MET A 76 5.44 -5.84 5.80
C MET A 76 5.80 -4.38 5.99
N LYS A 77 6.88 -3.93 5.36
CA LYS A 77 7.31 -2.52 5.45
C LYS A 77 6.25 -1.55 4.95
N ILE A 78 5.54 -1.92 3.88
CA ILE A 78 4.40 -1.13 3.37
C ILE A 78 3.28 -1.09 4.42
N VAL A 79 2.97 -2.23 5.06
CA VAL A 79 1.94 -2.31 6.10
C VAL A 79 2.31 -1.47 7.32
N GLU A 80 3.55 -1.56 7.79
CA GLU A 80 4.11 -0.76 8.90
C GLU A 80 3.99 0.75 8.63
N MET A 81 4.23 1.17 7.38
CA MET A 81 4.13 2.56 6.94
C MET A 81 2.68 3.03 6.67
N CYS A 82 1.67 2.32 7.19
CA CYS A 82 0.24 2.58 6.98
C CYS A 82 -0.25 2.44 5.53
N GLY A 83 0.49 1.75 4.66
CA GLY A 83 0.12 1.60 3.24
C GLY A 83 -1.21 0.89 3.02
N ALA A 84 -1.60 -0.04 3.90
CA ALA A 84 -2.89 -0.73 3.81
C ALA A 84 -4.08 0.24 4.00
N GLN A 85 -4.03 1.09 5.02
CA GLN A 85 -5.07 2.11 5.28
C GLN A 85 -5.20 3.07 4.10
N GLU A 86 -4.08 3.44 3.48
CA GLU A 86 -4.05 4.47 2.45
C GLU A 86 -4.62 3.95 1.13
N LEU A 87 -4.37 2.67 0.81
CA LEU A 87 -4.99 1.99 -0.32
C LEU A 87 -6.49 1.78 -0.12
N VAL A 88 -6.93 1.46 1.10
CA VAL A 88 -8.36 1.31 1.43
C VAL A 88 -9.09 2.64 1.35
N ASN A 89 -8.49 3.71 1.89
CA ASN A 89 -9.00 5.08 1.76
C ASN A 89 -9.08 5.51 0.29
N MET A 90 -8.08 5.14 -0.51
CA MET A 90 -8.10 5.40 -1.95
C MET A 90 -9.24 4.65 -2.65
N LEU A 91 -9.46 3.37 -2.34
CA LEU A 91 -10.53 2.59 -2.93
C LEU A 91 -11.92 3.18 -2.61
N GLY A 92 -12.12 3.62 -1.36
CA GLY A 92 -13.36 4.26 -0.92
C GLY A 92 -13.60 5.65 -1.51
N ASN A 93 -12.54 6.45 -1.71
CA ASN A 93 -12.65 7.83 -2.19
C ASN A 93 -12.51 7.98 -3.71
N ALA A 94 -12.07 6.94 -4.42
CA ALA A 94 -11.80 7.01 -5.85
C ALA A 94 -13.09 7.17 -6.67
N LYS A 95 -13.16 8.27 -7.43
CA LYS A 95 -14.25 8.55 -8.38
C LYS A 95 -14.09 7.74 -9.67
N ASP A 96 -12.86 7.60 -10.13
CA ASP A 96 -12.55 6.92 -11.38
C ASP A 96 -12.41 5.41 -11.16
N GLU A 97 -12.95 4.62 -12.09
CA GLU A 97 -12.82 3.18 -12.09
C GLU A 97 -11.37 2.72 -12.21
N LYS A 98 -10.57 3.41 -13.03
CA LYS A 98 -9.14 3.13 -13.18
C LYS A 98 -8.39 3.23 -11.84
N THR A 99 -8.71 4.24 -11.05
CA THR A 99 -8.10 4.44 -9.72
C THR A 99 -8.53 3.35 -8.76
N ARG A 100 -9.81 2.96 -8.77
CA ARG A 100 -10.32 1.81 -7.99
C ARG A 100 -9.62 0.51 -8.37
N LYS A 101 -9.37 0.27 -9.66
CA LYS A 101 -8.66 -0.92 -10.14
C LYS A 101 -7.22 -0.98 -9.63
N GLU A 102 -6.45 0.09 -9.78
CA GLU A 102 -5.05 0.12 -9.31
C GLU A 102 -4.96 -0.04 -7.79
N ALA A 103 -5.86 0.59 -7.04
CA ALA A 103 -5.94 0.40 -5.59
C ALA A 103 -6.24 -1.06 -5.24
N LEU A 104 -7.22 -1.68 -5.90
CA LEU A 104 -7.57 -3.08 -5.67
C LEU A 104 -6.42 -4.05 -6.04
N LYS A 105 -5.72 -3.78 -7.14
CA LYS A 105 -4.54 -4.54 -7.56
C LYS A 105 -3.43 -4.45 -6.53
N ALA A 106 -3.21 -3.27 -5.96
CA ALA A 106 -2.24 -3.07 -4.87
C ALA A 106 -2.65 -3.82 -3.60
N LEU A 107 -3.92 -3.79 -3.22
CA LEU A 107 -4.44 -4.57 -2.07
C LEU A 107 -4.25 -6.07 -2.28
N ALA A 108 -4.53 -6.58 -3.49
CA ALA A 108 -4.32 -7.99 -3.82
C ALA A 108 -2.82 -8.38 -3.84
N ALA A 109 -1.92 -7.44 -4.16
CA ALA A 109 -0.48 -7.66 -4.08
C ALA A 109 0.04 -7.72 -2.64
N LEU A 110 -0.60 -6.99 -1.71
CA LEU A 110 -0.30 -7.07 -0.28
C LEU A 110 -0.82 -8.36 0.37
N ALA A 111 -1.94 -8.88 -0.14
CA ALA A 111 -2.56 -10.13 0.32
C ALA A 111 -2.50 -11.23 -0.76
N PRO A 112 -1.30 -11.69 -1.18
CA PRO A 112 -1.17 -12.67 -2.24
C PRO A 112 -1.85 -14.00 -1.86
N SER A 113 -2.52 -14.65 -2.80
CA SER A 113 -3.23 -15.92 -2.60
C SER A 113 -2.38 -17.18 -2.75
N VAL A 114 -1.08 -17.04 -2.92
CA VAL A 114 -0.19 -18.16 -3.19
C VAL A 114 -0.16 -19.08 -1.97
N LEU A 115 -0.66 -20.31 -2.16
CA LEU A 115 -0.46 -21.47 -1.32
C LEU A 115 1.04 -21.63 -1.00
N LYS A 116 1.49 -21.12 0.14
CA LYS A 116 2.71 -21.60 0.79
C LYS A 116 2.38 -22.01 2.23
N PRO A 117 2.67 -23.25 2.62
CA PRO A 117 2.39 -23.74 3.95
C PRO A 117 3.55 -23.35 4.86
N ALA A 118 3.44 -22.19 5.48
CA ALA A 118 4.08 -21.85 6.74
C ALA A 118 3.59 -20.44 7.09
N GLN A 119 3.00 -20.30 8.27
CA GLN A 119 2.67 -19.04 8.94
C GLN A 119 3.65 -17.92 8.54
N THR A 120 3.24 -17.02 7.66
CA THR A 120 4.10 -15.94 7.16
C THR A 120 3.33 -14.63 7.20
N ILE A 121 4.04 -13.59 7.64
CA ILE A 121 3.94 -12.13 7.41
C ILE A 121 2.78 -11.64 6.49
N ALA A 122 2.44 -12.38 5.44
CA ALA A 122 1.24 -12.17 4.64
C ALA A 122 -0.08 -12.20 5.46
N ASP A 123 -0.21 -13.08 6.46
CA ASP A 123 -1.40 -13.15 7.32
C ASP A 123 -1.55 -11.88 8.19
N ASP A 124 -0.42 -11.33 8.66
CA ASP A 124 -0.38 -10.06 9.40
C ASP A 124 -0.76 -8.88 8.50
N ALA A 125 -0.33 -8.90 7.23
CA ALA A 125 -0.76 -7.92 6.24
C ALA A 125 -2.28 -7.98 5.98
N VAL A 126 -2.86 -9.18 5.93
CA VAL A 126 -4.33 -9.34 5.84
C VAL A 126 -5.03 -8.85 7.11
N GLY A 127 -4.45 -9.08 8.29
CA GLY A 127 -4.94 -8.53 9.55
C GLY A 127 -4.97 -7.00 9.55
N ALA A 128 -3.90 -6.35 9.06
CA ALA A 128 -3.86 -4.90 8.91
C ALA A 128 -4.91 -4.37 7.92
N LEU A 129 -5.16 -5.10 6.82
CA LEU A 129 -6.22 -4.79 5.87
C LEU A 129 -7.62 -4.89 6.51
N HIS A 130 -7.84 -5.92 7.33
CA HIS A 130 -9.09 -6.08 8.07
C HIS A 130 -9.29 -4.92 9.07
N HIS A 131 -8.27 -4.57 9.85
CA HIS A 131 -8.31 -3.42 10.76
C HIS A 131 -8.56 -2.09 10.03
N ALA A 132 -8.06 -1.95 8.81
CA ALA A 132 -8.32 -0.78 7.96
C ALA A 132 -9.76 -0.70 7.40
N GLY A 133 -10.59 -1.73 7.61
CA GLY A 133 -11.95 -1.79 7.09
C GLY A 133 -12.04 -2.21 5.62
N ALA A 134 -10.99 -2.89 5.11
CA ALA A 134 -10.94 -3.30 3.70
C ALA A 134 -12.10 -4.22 3.31
N VAL A 135 -12.54 -5.12 4.19
CA VAL A 135 -13.64 -6.08 3.92
C VAL A 135 -14.91 -5.34 3.48
N SER A 136 -15.35 -4.37 4.28
CA SER A 136 -16.54 -3.56 3.98
C SER A 136 -16.38 -2.82 2.66
N ILE A 137 -15.27 -2.10 2.49
CA ILE A 137 -15.06 -1.27 1.29
C ILE A 137 -14.97 -2.13 0.03
N VAL A 138 -14.22 -3.24 0.04
CA VAL A 138 -14.09 -4.14 -1.12
C VAL A 138 -15.43 -4.78 -1.46
N LYS A 139 -16.22 -5.19 -0.46
CA LYS A 139 -17.55 -5.77 -0.65
C LYS A 139 -18.50 -4.78 -1.32
N PHE A 140 -18.55 -3.54 -0.82
CA PHE A 140 -19.43 -2.48 -1.33
C PHE A 140 -18.89 -1.77 -2.59
N THR A 141 -17.63 -1.98 -2.95
CA THR A 141 -17.08 -1.43 -4.20
C THR A 141 -17.90 -1.96 -5.39
N PRO A 142 -18.45 -1.08 -6.27
CA PRO A 142 -19.19 -1.50 -7.45
C PRO A 142 -18.34 -2.39 -8.35
N ASN A 143 -18.92 -3.48 -8.83
CA ASN A 143 -18.27 -4.36 -9.78
C ASN A 143 -18.10 -3.61 -11.12
N SER A 144 -16.88 -3.60 -11.66
CA SER A 144 -16.69 -3.33 -13.09
C SER A 144 -17.20 -4.53 -13.88
N LEU A 145 -18.07 -4.27 -14.87
CA LEU A 145 -18.58 -5.31 -15.79
C LEU A 145 -17.59 -5.58 -16.93
N GLU A 146 -16.69 -4.64 -17.22
CA GLU A 146 -15.79 -4.71 -18.38
C GLU A 146 -14.41 -5.32 -18.02
N ASP A 147 -14.05 -5.34 -16.74
CA ASP A 147 -12.71 -5.72 -16.31
C ASP A 147 -12.67 -7.07 -15.58
N ALA A 148 -12.35 -8.13 -16.33
CA ALA A 148 -12.19 -9.48 -15.81
C ALA A 148 -11.09 -9.57 -14.72
N GLU A 149 -10.05 -8.72 -14.80
CA GLU A 149 -9.00 -8.70 -13.78
C GLU A 149 -9.52 -8.08 -12.49
N PHE A 150 -10.34 -7.02 -12.57
CA PHE A 150 -10.96 -6.40 -11.40
C PHE A 150 -11.77 -7.42 -10.57
N LEU A 151 -12.61 -8.21 -11.25
CA LEU A 151 -13.40 -9.27 -10.60
C LEU A 151 -12.51 -10.38 -10.02
N LYS A 152 -11.43 -10.74 -10.71
CA LYS A 152 -10.44 -11.70 -10.23
C LYS A 152 -9.75 -11.21 -8.95
N TYR A 153 -9.27 -9.97 -8.92
CA TYR A 153 -8.63 -9.40 -7.73
C TYR A 153 -9.62 -9.30 -6.56
N LYS A 154 -10.85 -8.84 -6.82
CA LYS A 154 -11.90 -8.74 -5.80
C LYS A 154 -12.25 -10.10 -5.19
N SER A 155 -12.51 -11.11 -6.03
CA SER A 155 -12.85 -12.47 -5.56
C SER A 155 -11.69 -13.13 -4.82
N THR A 156 -10.46 -12.96 -5.31
CA THR A 156 -9.25 -13.46 -4.64
C THR A 156 -9.09 -12.87 -3.25
N LEU A 157 -9.28 -11.55 -3.12
CA LEU A 157 -9.15 -10.85 -1.84
C LEU A 157 -10.28 -11.21 -0.86
N LEU A 158 -11.52 -11.32 -1.33
CA LEU A 158 -12.65 -11.76 -0.50
C LEU A 158 -12.49 -13.20 -0.01
N LYS A 159 -12.00 -14.10 -0.88
CA LYS A 159 -11.70 -15.48 -0.50
C LYS A 159 -10.63 -15.53 0.61
N ARG A 160 -9.62 -14.66 0.56
CA ARG A 160 -8.60 -14.56 1.61
C ARG A 160 -9.16 -14.13 2.96
N PHE A 161 -10.04 -13.14 2.98
CA PHE A 161 -10.70 -12.73 4.21
C PHE A 161 -11.53 -13.88 4.81
N GLN A 162 -12.22 -14.65 3.97
CA GLN A 162 -12.96 -15.85 4.40
C GLN A 162 -12.05 -16.98 4.91
N GLU A 163 -10.94 -17.26 4.22
CA GLU A 163 -9.97 -18.30 4.63
C GLU A 163 -9.40 -18.02 6.03
N LEU A 164 -9.17 -16.75 6.34
CA LEU A 164 -8.65 -16.30 7.64
C LEU A 164 -9.76 -15.97 8.67
N ARG A 165 -11.03 -16.23 8.33
CA ARG A 165 -12.21 -15.97 9.18
C ARG A 165 -12.36 -14.51 9.62
N TYR A 166 -11.93 -13.59 8.75
CA TYR A 166 -12.19 -12.16 8.84
C TYR A 166 -13.53 -11.87 8.13
N ASP A 167 -14.64 -12.21 8.78
CA ASP A 167 -16.01 -12.07 8.27
C ASP A 167 -16.65 -10.70 8.61
#